data_AF-A0A5E7TGW6-F1
#
_entry.id   AF-A0A5E7TGW6-F1
#
_cell.length_a   1.000
_cell.length_b   1.000
_cell.length_c   1.000
_cell.angle_alpha   90.00
_cell.angle_beta   90.00
_cell.angle_gamma   90.00
#
_symmetry.space_group_name_H-M   'P 1'
#
loop_
_entity.id
_entity.type
_entity.pdbx_description
1 polymer ?
#
loop_
_entity_poly.entity_id
_entity_poly.type
_entity_poly.pdbx_seq_one_letter_code
_entity_poly.pdbx_strand_id
1 'polypeptide(L)'
;MTSPALNQILFGPPGTGKTFATIEAALEILAPEFLQTNKENRAALKKRFDELAADGHVEFVTFHQSFSYEDFVEGLRAESGDDGQLRYDVVDGVFKRLCTTAKVTQQAHAAEVSHGALFTKGETFGSGYVVTSSSTELLNLVKPNGKELPVGMNMLNTLAEYVRAGRLTVADIRNKQVFDKVPETMLEPYLINGYNNILPLLVARILDGRSNGAEVEPKTQPCNAHVLIIDEINRGNISRIFGELITLIEPSKRAEADEALKVTLPYSKKHFSVPNNVYLIGTMNTADRSLAGLDIALRRRFTFREMLPKPELLKDIAVGELNIAKLLRVMNQRIEMLLDRDHCLGHAYFMPLDSDPTLERLGQIFREQVLPLLQEYFFEDWQRIQWVLNDHRKAAENCFIEQPPFKPDSLFGDQVVLSNQNNQWMINEEAFARIESYWGVIDHQAVLPKLQDAIEAEKGDIQVRQLESGSIEVLQAGKIVRPSRPILRELAAEHGLTTHHSSGRELNTRHLGVAVIRALKGVTA
;
A
#
# COMPACT_ATOMS: atom_id res chain seq x y z
N MET A 1 -5.35 20.12 8.48
CA MET A 1 -5.02 19.25 7.34
C MET A 1 -6.16 19.37 6.35
N THR A 2 -5.89 19.62 5.07
CA THR A 2 -6.92 19.62 4.02
C THR A 2 -7.48 18.22 3.86
N SER A 3 -8.81 18.07 3.77
CA SER A 3 -9.43 16.76 3.54
C SER A 3 -8.89 16.11 2.26
N PRO A 4 -8.66 14.78 2.23
CA PRO A 4 -8.17 14.09 1.04
C PRO A 4 -9.15 14.23 -0.12
N ALA A 5 -8.62 14.31 -1.34
CA ALA A 5 -9.45 14.42 -2.54
C ALA A 5 -10.30 13.15 -2.75
N LEU A 6 -11.56 13.31 -3.13
CA LEU A 6 -12.49 12.20 -3.39
C LEU A 6 -12.02 11.29 -4.53
N ASN A 7 -11.32 11.85 -5.52
CA ASN A 7 -10.77 11.12 -6.65
C ASN A 7 -9.29 11.50 -6.80
N GLN A 8 -8.41 10.52 -6.71
CA GLN A 8 -6.96 10.72 -6.85
C GLN A 8 -6.33 9.65 -7.74
N ILE A 9 -5.29 10.02 -8.47
CA ILE A 9 -4.45 9.09 -9.24
C ILE A 9 -3.00 9.28 -8.80
N LEU A 10 -2.40 8.19 -8.32
CA LEU A 10 -0.98 8.07 -8.07
C LEU A 10 -0.30 7.64 -9.37
N PHE A 11 0.53 8.50 -9.97
CA PHE A 11 1.15 8.22 -11.26
C PHE A 11 2.66 8.40 -11.24
N GLY A 12 3.36 7.67 -12.10
CA GLY A 12 4.80 7.82 -12.29
C GLY A 12 5.44 6.55 -12.84
N PRO A 13 6.78 6.55 -12.97
CA PRO A 13 7.52 5.42 -13.50
C PRO A 13 7.30 4.12 -12.70
N PRO A 14 7.59 2.93 -13.27
CA PRO A 14 7.47 1.69 -12.53
C PRO A 14 8.49 1.61 -11.38
N GLY A 15 8.15 0.85 -10.34
CA GLY A 15 9.01 0.67 -9.17
C GLY A 15 9.11 1.88 -8.22
N THR A 16 8.25 2.89 -8.34
CA THR A 16 8.24 4.06 -7.43
C THR A 16 7.38 3.89 -6.18
N GLY A 17 6.84 2.69 -5.95
CA GLY A 17 6.06 2.38 -4.75
C GLY A 17 4.60 2.85 -4.81
N LYS A 18 3.99 2.98 -6.00
CA LYS A 18 2.59 3.42 -6.13
C LYS A 18 1.61 2.52 -5.36
N THR A 19 1.69 1.20 -5.54
CA THR A 19 0.88 0.21 -4.80
C THR A 19 1.17 0.21 -3.30
N PHE A 20 2.38 0.61 -2.90
CA PHE A 20 2.69 0.81 -1.48
C PHE A 20 1.95 2.03 -0.93
N ALA A 21 1.96 3.14 -1.69
CA ALA A 21 1.34 4.40 -1.34
C ALA A 21 -0.19 4.38 -1.38
N THR A 22 -0.83 3.47 -2.13
CA THR A 22 -2.31 3.34 -2.12
C THR A 22 -2.84 2.95 -0.74
N ILE A 23 -2.09 2.13 0.01
CA ILE A 23 -2.47 1.76 1.39
C ILE A 23 -2.43 2.98 2.30
N GLU A 24 -1.37 3.78 2.23
CA GLU A 24 -1.29 5.03 3.01
C GLU A 24 -2.41 6.00 2.64
N ALA A 25 -2.68 6.17 1.34
CA ALA A 25 -3.74 7.04 0.85
C ALA A 25 -5.14 6.56 1.29
N ALA A 26 -5.38 5.24 1.32
CA ALA A 26 -6.63 4.68 1.84
C ALA A 26 -6.76 4.90 3.36
N LEU A 27 -5.68 4.70 4.12
CA LEU A 27 -5.68 4.93 5.57
C LEU A 27 -5.77 6.42 5.93
N GLU A 28 -5.27 7.32 5.10
CA GLU A 28 -5.46 8.77 5.28
C GLU A 28 -6.95 9.14 5.25
N ILE A 29 -7.76 8.41 4.49
CA ILE A 29 -9.21 8.58 4.39
C ILE A 29 -9.92 7.83 5.53
N LEU A 30 -9.57 6.56 5.74
CA LEU A 30 -10.36 5.65 6.59
C LEU A 30 -9.94 5.67 8.07
N ALA A 31 -8.66 5.97 8.36
CA ALA A 31 -8.10 5.90 9.70
C ALA A 31 -6.90 6.87 9.88
N PRO A 32 -7.11 8.20 9.73
CA PRO A 32 -6.03 9.19 9.71
C PRO A 32 -5.20 9.22 11.01
N GLU A 33 -5.84 9.06 12.17
CA GLU A 33 -5.15 9.02 13.46
C GLU A 33 -4.25 7.78 13.60
N PHE A 34 -4.72 6.63 13.10
CA PHE A 34 -3.93 5.40 13.08
C PHE A 34 -2.72 5.54 12.16
N LEU A 35 -2.91 6.14 10.98
CA LEU A 35 -1.83 6.41 10.03
C LEU A 35 -0.77 7.34 10.65
N GLN A 36 -1.18 8.41 11.32
CA GLN A 36 -0.25 9.33 11.97
C GLN A 36 0.59 8.64 13.05
N THR A 37 -0.04 7.79 13.86
CA THR A 37 0.63 7.09 14.97
C THR A 37 1.55 5.96 14.48
N ASN A 38 1.24 5.34 13.34
CA ASN A 38 1.93 4.15 12.82
C ASN A 38 2.69 4.41 11.51
N LYS A 39 3.02 5.67 11.20
CA LYS A 39 3.60 6.06 9.90
C LYS A 39 4.87 5.28 9.53
N GLU A 40 5.68 4.91 10.51
CA GLU A 40 6.92 4.16 10.30
C GLU A 40 6.72 2.63 10.42
N ASN A 41 5.55 2.17 10.86
CA ASN A 41 5.27 0.75 11.07
C ASN A 41 4.42 0.18 9.93
N ARG A 42 5.10 -0.22 8.86
CA ARG A 42 4.45 -0.75 7.66
C ARG A 42 3.58 -1.97 7.92
N ALA A 43 4.04 -2.89 8.76
CA ALA A 43 3.29 -4.11 9.07
C ALA A 43 1.94 -3.77 9.74
N ALA A 44 1.94 -2.79 10.66
CA ALA A 44 0.72 -2.31 11.29
C ALA A 44 -0.23 -1.63 10.29
N LEU A 45 0.30 -0.78 9.40
CA LEU A 45 -0.51 -0.14 8.34
C LEU A 45 -1.15 -1.18 7.41
N LYS A 46 -0.38 -2.17 6.95
CA LYS A 46 -0.91 -3.24 6.09
C LYS A 46 -1.98 -4.05 6.79
N LYS A 47 -1.75 -4.42 8.05
CA LYS A 47 -2.72 -5.16 8.86
C LYS A 47 -4.03 -4.36 9.00
N ARG A 48 -3.95 -3.08 9.34
CA ARG A 48 -5.13 -2.22 9.49
C ARG A 48 -5.90 -2.05 8.18
N PHE A 49 -5.17 -1.93 7.07
CA PHE A 49 -5.76 -1.89 5.74
C PHE A 49 -6.51 -3.20 5.40
N ASP A 50 -5.94 -4.35 5.73
CA ASP A 50 -6.56 -5.66 5.47
C ASP A 50 -7.83 -5.87 6.31
N GLU A 51 -7.83 -5.41 7.56
CA GLU A 51 -9.03 -5.39 8.42
C GLU A 51 -10.14 -4.55 7.77
N LEU A 52 -9.83 -3.32 7.33
CA LEU A 52 -10.80 -2.44 6.67
C LEU A 52 -11.31 -3.00 5.33
N ALA A 53 -10.46 -3.70 4.58
CA ALA A 53 -10.87 -4.38 3.35
C ALA A 53 -11.81 -5.55 3.65
N ALA A 54 -11.50 -6.37 4.66
CA ALA A 54 -12.37 -7.47 5.10
C ALA A 54 -13.73 -6.97 5.62
N ASP A 55 -13.76 -5.80 6.24
CA ASP A 55 -14.98 -5.12 6.70
C ASP A 55 -15.76 -4.43 5.56
N GLY A 56 -15.26 -4.47 4.30
CA GLY A 56 -15.92 -3.91 3.12
C GLY A 56 -15.72 -2.41 2.92
N HIS A 57 -14.84 -1.76 3.68
CA HIS A 57 -14.49 -0.35 3.50
C HIS A 57 -13.50 -0.11 2.35
N VAL A 58 -12.79 -1.15 1.90
CA VAL A 58 -11.87 -1.08 0.77
C VAL A 58 -12.18 -2.18 -0.23
N GLU A 59 -12.36 -1.79 -1.48
CA GLU A 59 -12.39 -2.69 -2.64
C GLU A 59 -11.16 -2.42 -3.52
N PHE A 60 -10.58 -3.48 -4.07
CA PHE A 60 -9.39 -3.40 -4.94
C PHE A 60 -9.69 -4.07 -6.28
N VAL A 61 -9.45 -3.35 -7.37
CA VAL A 61 -9.61 -3.85 -8.73
C VAL A 61 -8.42 -3.44 -9.59
N THR A 62 -8.11 -4.25 -10.59
CA THR A 62 -7.08 -3.94 -11.59
C THR A 62 -7.73 -3.82 -12.96
N PHE A 63 -7.50 -2.71 -13.64
CA PHE A 63 -8.01 -2.54 -15.01
C PHE A 63 -7.11 -3.28 -16.01
N HIS A 64 -7.74 -3.85 -17.02
CA HIS A 64 -7.09 -4.51 -18.14
C HIS A 64 -7.91 -4.29 -19.41
N GLN A 65 -7.36 -4.62 -20.58
CA GLN A 65 -8.00 -4.32 -21.87
C GLN A 65 -9.40 -4.93 -22.03
N SER A 66 -9.64 -6.10 -21.43
CA SER A 66 -10.95 -6.76 -21.44
C SER A 66 -11.90 -6.30 -20.31
N PHE A 67 -11.46 -5.43 -19.41
CA PHE A 67 -12.28 -4.97 -18.28
C PHE A 67 -13.33 -4.00 -18.80
N SER A 68 -14.58 -4.22 -18.42
CA SER A 68 -15.73 -3.65 -19.10
C SER A 68 -16.67 -2.88 -18.17
N TYR A 69 -17.66 -2.22 -18.75
CA TYR A 69 -18.73 -1.56 -18.00
C TYR A 69 -19.49 -2.58 -17.14
N GLU A 70 -19.69 -3.78 -17.68
CA GLU A 70 -20.43 -4.89 -17.07
C GLU A 70 -19.75 -5.42 -15.80
N ASP A 71 -18.43 -5.31 -15.71
CA ASP A 71 -17.66 -5.70 -14.53
C ASP A 71 -17.64 -4.58 -13.47
N PHE A 72 -17.68 -3.33 -13.92
CA PHE A 72 -17.52 -2.16 -13.06
C PHE A 72 -18.84 -1.65 -12.47
N VAL A 73 -19.89 -1.55 -13.30
CA VAL A 73 -21.15 -0.90 -12.95
C VAL A 73 -22.29 -1.90 -12.83
N GLU A 74 -22.72 -2.51 -13.94
CA GLU A 74 -23.72 -3.59 -13.96
C GLU A 74 -23.72 -4.28 -15.32
N GLY A 75 -24.01 -5.58 -15.33
CA GLY A 75 -24.07 -6.36 -16.56
C GLY A 75 -25.00 -7.57 -16.45
N LEU A 76 -25.38 -8.13 -17.59
CA LEU A 76 -26.18 -9.34 -17.63
C LEU A 76 -25.30 -10.58 -17.40
N ARG A 77 -25.65 -11.41 -16.42
CA ARG A 77 -25.04 -12.71 -16.18
C ARG A 77 -26.08 -13.80 -16.45
N ALA A 78 -25.67 -14.83 -17.17
CA ALA A 78 -26.51 -16.00 -17.40
C ALA A 78 -26.36 -16.96 -16.22
N GLU A 79 -27.46 -17.29 -15.58
CA GLU A 79 -27.54 -18.33 -14.55
C GLU A 79 -28.42 -19.48 -15.04
N SER A 80 -28.00 -20.71 -14.75
CA SER A 80 -28.81 -21.90 -15.03
C SER A 80 -29.84 -22.03 -13.92
N GLY A 81 -31.12 -21.87 -14.26
CA GLY A 81 -32.21 -22.18 -13.33
C GLY A 81 -32.26 -23.67 -12.99
N ASP A 82 -32.91 -24.00 -11.87
CA ASP A 82 -33.13 -25.39 -11.43
C ASP A 82 -33.94 -26.22 -12.45
N ASP A 83 -34.61 -25.54 -13.39
CA ASP A 83 -35.36 -26.08 -14.53
C ASP A 83 -34.50 -26.33 -15.78
N GLY A 84 -33.20 -26.03 -15.72
CA GLY A 84 -32.27 -26.11 -16.85
C GLY A 84 -32.42 -24.97 -17.87
N GLN A 85 -33.27 -23.98 -17.61
CA GLN A 85 -33.41 -22.80 -18.48
C GLN A 85 -32.40 -21.72 -18.09
N LEU A 86 -31.83 -21.06 -19.10
CA LEU A 86 -30.94 -19.91 -18.88
C LEU A 86 -31.77 -18.68 -18.50
N ARG A 87 -31.47 -18.09 -17.35
CA ARG A 87 -31.99 -16.79 -16.92
C ARG A 87 -30.88 -15.74 -16.99
N TYR A 88 -31.24 -14.54 -17.42
CA TYR A 88 -30.29 -13.43 -17.54
C TYR A 88 -30.63 -12.39 -16.47
N ASP A 89 -29.84 -12.35 -15.41
CA ASP A 89 -30.02 -11.42 -14.32
C ASP A 89 -29.03 -10.26 -14.42
N VAL A 90 -29.49 -9.06 -14.07
CA VAL A 90 -28.62 -7.89 -13.97
C VAL A 90 -27.85 -7.97 -12.67
N VAL A 91 -26.54 -8.13 -12.78
CA VAL A 91 -25.62 -8.24 -11.64
C VAL A 91 -24.84 -6.94 -11.49
N ASP A 92 -24.79 -6.43 -10.27
CA ASP A 92 -24.06 -5.22 -9.94
C ASP A 92 -22.55 -5.45 -10.04
N GLY A 93 -21.86 -4.55 -10.73
CA GLY A 93 -20.40 -4.49 -10.79
C GLY A 93 -19.79 -3.91 -9.52
N VAL A 94 -18.46 -3.97 -9.44
CA VAL A 94 -17.71 -3.63 -8.21
C VAL A 94 -17.97 -2.21 -7.69
N PHE A 95 -18.01 -1.21 -8.57
CA PHE A 95 -18.22 0.18 -8.18
C PHE A 95 -19.66 0.43 -7.71
N LYS A 96 -20.64 -0.18 -8.38
CA LYS A 96 -22.05 -0.06 -7.99
C LYS A 96 -22.31 -0.74 -6.64
N ARG A 97 -21.74 -1.93 -6.40
CA ARG A 97 -21.83 -2.61 -5.10
C ARG A 97 -21.26 -1.75 -3.98
N LEU A 98 -20.03 -1.23 -4.15
CA LEU A 98 -19.39 -0.35 -3.17
C LEU A 98 -20.24 0.90 -2.89
N CYS A 99 -20.79 1.53 -3.93
CA CYS A 99 -21.67 2.69 -3.76
C CYS A 99 -22.95 2.35 -2.98
N THR A 100 -23.52 1.17 -3.20
CA THR A 100 -24.70 0.71 -2.45
C THR A 100 -24.36 0.50 -0.98
N THR A 101 -23.24 -0.19 -0.68
CA THR A 101 -22.75 -0.36 0.70
C THR A 101 -22.51 0.98 1.38
N ALA A 102 -21.84 1.90 0.69
CA ALA A 102 -21.53 3.23 1.21
C ALA A 102 -22.80 4.04 1.53
N LYS A 103 -23.87 3.93 0.74
CA LYS A 103 -25.16 4.57 1.04
C LYS A 103 -25.80 4.00 2.29
N VAL A 104 -25.79 2.68 2.46
CA VAL A 104 -26.37 2.01 3.63
C VAL A 104 -25.61 2.44 4.89
N THR A 105 -24.28 2.45 4.86
CA THR A 105 -23.45 2.91 5.98
C THR A 105 -23.70 4.39 6.30
N GLN A 106 -23.82 5.25 5.29
CA GLN A 106 -24.13 6.67 5.46
C GLN A 106 -25.51 6.90 6.09
N GLN A 107 -26.52 6.14 5.66
CA GLN A 107 -27.87 6.23 6.23
C GLN A 107 -27.91 5.73 7.67
N ALA A 108 -27.21 4.63 7.98
CA ALA A 108 -27.06 4.14 9.34
C ALA A 108 -26.34 5.15 10.24
N HIS A 109 -25.24 5.75 9.76
CA HIS A 109 -24.50 6.77 10.50
C HIS A 109 -25.31 8.07 10.67
N ALA A 110 -26.06 8.51 9.66
CA ALA A 110 -26.95 9.65 9.78
C ALA A 110 -28.08 9.40 10.80
N ALA A 111 -28.59 8.17 10.89
CA ALA A 111 -29.55 7.75 11.89
C ALA A 111 -28.94 7.74 13.31
N GLU A 112 -27.68 7.29 13.47
CA GLU A 112 -26.95 7.32 14.75
C GLU A 112 -26.57 8.74 15.21
N VAL A 113 -26.23 9.65 14.29
CA VAL A 113 -25.87 11.04 14.63
C VAL A 113 -27.11 11.89 14.89
N SER A 114 -28.22 11.65 14.18
CA SER A 114 -29.49 12.35 14.43
C SER A 114 -30.18 11.89 15.71
N HIS A 115 -29.88 10.67 16.18
CA HIS A 115 -30.28 10.15 17.49
C HIS A 115 -29.03 9.81 18.30
N GLY A 116 -28.29 10.82 18.77
CA GLY A 116 -27.16 10.61 19.67
C GLY A 116 -27.51 9.54 20.71
N ALA A 117 -26.75 8.43 20.73
CA ALA A 117 -27.20 7.15 21.26
C ALA A 117 -27.92 7.27 22.61
N LEU A 118 -29.25 7.30 22.59
CA LEU A 118 -30.12 7.49 23.76
C LEU A 118 -29.94 6.38 24.81
N PHE A 119 -29.54 5.20 24.34
CA PHE A 119 -29.27 4.00 25.12
C PHE A 119 -27.94 3.40 24.68
N THR A 120 -27.03 3.17 25.64
CA THR A 120 -25.72 2.57 25.37
C THR A 120 -25.69 1.11 25.79
N LYS A 121 -25.02 0.24 25.02
CA LYS A 121 -24.85 -1.17 25.36
C LYS A 121 -24.15 -1.32 26.72
N GLY A 122 -24.72 -2.15 27.59
CA GLY A 122 -24.26 -2.37 28.97
C GLY A 122 -24.93 -1.46 30.01
N GLU A 123 -25.67 -0.44 29.57
CA GLU A 123 -26.41 0.42 30.49
C GLU A 123 -27.52 -0.34 31.21
N THR A 124 -27.71 -0.03 32.50
CA THR A 124 -28.70 -0.70 33.35
C THR A 124 -29.85 0.24 33.73
N PHE A 125 -31.08 -0.26 33.61
CA PHE A 125 -32.31 0.45 33.95
C PHE A 125 -33.14 -0.32 34.99
N GLY A 126 -33.75 0.43 35.92
CA GLY A 126 -34.69 -0.12 36.90
C GLY A 126 -34.09 -1.22 37.77
N SER A 127 -34.82 -2.33 37.91
CA SER A 127 -34.45 -3.47 38.78
C SER A 127 -33.47 -4.47 38.15
N GLY A 128 -32.60 -4.03 37.23
CA GLY A 128 -31.56 -4.88 36.60
C GLY A 128 -31.79 -5.23 35.13
N TYR A 129 -32.45 -4.37 34.36
CA TYR A 129 -32.55 -4.53 32.90
C TYR A 129 -31.29 -4.00 32.24
N VAL A 130 -30.61 -4.78 31.39
CA VAL A 130 -29.35 -4.38 30.76
C VAL A 130 -29.54 -4.23 29.25
N VAL A 131 -29.09 -3.11 28.68
CA VAL A 131 -29.13 -2.86 27.23
C VAL A 131 -28.12 -3.75 26.51
N THR A 132 -28.59 -4.55 25.55
CA THR A 132 -27.73 -5.39 24.71
C THR A 132 -27.47 -4.79 23.34
N SER A 133 -28.46 -4.11 22.76
CA SER A 133 -28.32 -3.30 21.55
C SER A 133 -29.46 -2.28 21.44
N SER A 134 -29.21 -1.19 20.72
CA SER A 134 -30.21 -0.15 20.44
C SER A 134 -30.10 0.23 18.96
N SER A 135 -31.21 0.19 18.24
CA SER A 135 -31.35 0.72 16.88
C SER A 135 -32.46 1.77 16.84
N THR A 136 -32.74 2.33 15.66
CA THR A 136 -33.88 3.23 15.44
C THR A 136 -35.24 2.53 15.54
N GLU A 137 -35.27 1.20 15.43
CA GLU A 137 -36.52 0.42 15.42
C GLU A 137 -36.76 -0.33 16.73
N LEU A 138 -35.69 -0.89 17.31
CA LEU A 138 -35.76 -1.78 18.47
C LEU A 138 -34.69 -1.44 19.51
N LEU A 139 -35.10 -1.46 20.77
CA LEU A 139 -34.24 -1.49 21.93
C LEU A 139 -34.26 -2.91 22.52
N ASN A 140 -33.12 -3.60 22.49
CA ASN A 140 -33.00 -4.93 23.07
C ASN A 140 -32.44 -4.84 24.49
N LEU A 141 -33.17 -5.43 25.43
CA LEU A 141 -32.81 -5.50 26.84
C LEU A 141 -32.72 -6.97 27.28
N VAL A 142 -31.89 -7.25 28.28
CA VAL A 142 -31.95 -8.50 29.04
C VAL A 142 -32.62 -8.21 30.37
N LYS A 143 -33.63 -9.01 30.71
CA LYS A 143 -34.35 -8.95 31.99
C LYS A 143 -33.43 -9.45 33.13
N PRO A 144 -33.73 -9.11 34.40
CA PRO A 144 -32.99 -9.64 35.56
C PRO A 144 -32.94 -11.17 35.64
N ASN A 145 -33.91 -11.86 35.02
CA ASN A 145 -33.98 -13.32 34.94
C ASN A 145 -33.27 -13.91 33.71
N GLY A 146 -32.48 -13.10 32.99
CA GLY A 146 -31.68 -13.51 31.83
C GLY A 146 -32.43 -13.61 30.50
N LYS A 147 -33.76 -13.47 30.46
CA LYS A 147 -34.53 -13.51 29.20
C LYS A 147 -34.45 -12.18 28.46
N GLU A 148 -34.41 -12.25 27.13
CA GLU A 148 -34.44 -11.06 26.28
C GLU A 148 -35.82 -10.37 26.30
N LEU A 149 -35.79 -9.05 26.10
CA LEU A 149 -36.93 -8.16 26.00
C LEU A 149 -36.66 -7.17 24.87
N PRO A 150 -37.13 -7.44 23.65
CA PRO A 150 -37.17 -6.44 22.59
C PRO A 150 -38.29 -5.43 22.88
N VAL A 151 -37.98 -4.15 22.80
CA VAL A 151 -38.92 -3.03 22.97
C VAL A 151 -38.90 -2.17 21.71
N GLY A 152 -40.06 -1.93 21.10
CA GLY A 152 -40.16 -1.08 19.91
C GLY A 152 -39.86 0.38 20.22
N MET A 153 -38.94 1.00 19.48
CA MET A 153 -38.64 2.44 19.62
C MET A 153 -39.84 3.30 19.25
N ASN A 154 -40.64 2.89 18.27
CA ASN A 154 -41.88 3.59 17.90
C ASN A 154 -42.81 3.73 19.12
N MET A 155 -43.01 2.65 19.89
CA MET A 155 -43.82 2.69 21.12
C MET A 155 -43.27 3.70 22.13
N LEU A 156 -41.96 3.68 22.38
CA LEU A 156 -41.32 4.58 23.34
C LEU A 156 -41.43 6.04 22.90
N ASN A 157 -41.27 6.29 21.60
CA ASN A 157 -41.43 7.62 21.00
C ASN A 157 -42.87 8.11 21.08
N THR A 158 -43.87 7.28 20.76
CA THR A 158 -45.30 7.61 20.91
C THR A 158 -45.64 7.97 22.36
N LEU A 159 -45.14 7.20 23.34
CA LEU A 159 -45.33 7.53 24.76
C LEU A 159 -44.65 8.86 25.13
N ALA A 160 -43.42 9.10 24.66
CA ALA A 160 -42.71 10.34 24.89
C ALA A 160 -43.43 11.54 24.26
N GLU A 161 -44.01 11.38 23.06
CA GLU A 161 -44.81 12.41 22.39
C GLU A 161 -46.08 12.76 23.16
N TYR A 162 -46.82 11.79 23.69
CA TYR A 162 -47.96 12.07 24.56
C TYR A 162 -47.56 12.84 25.82
N VAL A 163 -46.37 12.55 26.37
CA VAL A 163 -45.83 13.31 27.50
C VAL A 163 -45.41 14.73 27.10
N ARG A 164 -44.73 14.90 25.96
CA ARG A 164 -44.36 16.24 25.42
C ARG A 164 -45.60 17.08 25.11
N ALA A 165 -46.66 16.46 24.61
CA ALA A 165 -47.93 17.10 24.31
C ALA A 165 -48.78 17.39 25.57
N GLY A 166 -48.32 17.02 26.77
CA GLY A 166 -49.04 17.23 28.04
C GLY A 166 -50.27 16.36 28.23
N ARG A 167 -50.48 15.34 27.38
CA ARG A 167 -51.62 14.41 27.44
C ARG A 167 -51.40 13.30 28.46
N LEU A 168 -50.13 12.97 28.73
CA LEU A 168 -49.70 12.02 29.75
C LEU A 168 -48.57 12.61 30.58
N THR A 169 -48.37 12.04 31.77
CA THR A 169 -47.13 12.20 32.53
C THR A 169 -46.38 10.87 32.60
N VAL A 170 -45.08 10.91 32.89
CA VAL A 170 -44.29 9.69 33.13
C VAL A 170 -44.86 8.87 34.31
N ALA A 171 -45.45 9.54 35.30
CA ALA A 171 -46.14 8.90 36.42
C ALA A 171 -47.40 8.14 35.97
N ASP A 172 -48.13 8.64 34.98
CA ASP A 172 -49.32 7.96 34.45
C ASP A 172 -48.96 6.63 33.78
N ILE A 173 -47.81 6.57 33.08
CA ILE A 173 -47.28 5.32 32.50
C ILE A 173 -46.96 4.32 33.63
N ARG A 174 -46.32 4.78 34.71
CA ARG A 174 -46.00 3.95 35.88
C ARG A 174 -47.26 3.41 36.57
N ASN A 175 -48.28 4.26 36.70
CA ASN A 175 -49.52 3.97 37.40
C ASN A 175 -50.56 3.25 36.53
N LYS A 176 -50.22 2.85 35.30
CA LYS A 176 -51.10 2.13 34.35
C LYS A 176 -52.34 2.93 33.91
N GLN A 177 -52.24 4.26 33.88
CA GLN A 177 -53.33 5.18 33.54
C GLN A 177 -53.30 5.66 32.08
N VAL A 178 -52.45 5.05 31.23
CA VAL A 178 -52.25 5.46 29.83
C VAL A 178 -53.56 5.42 29.05
N PHE A 179 -54.33 4.35 29.19
CA PHE A 179 -55.57 4.12 28.42
C PHE A 179 -56.78 4.86 28.99
N ASP A 180 -56.73 5.25 30.27
CA ASP A 180 -57.76 6.10 30.88
C ASP A 180 -57.64 7.55 30.39
N LYS A 181 -56.41 8.00 30.14
CA LYS A 181 -56.09 9.38 29.75
C LYS A 181 -55.98 9.59 28.24
N VAL A 182 -55.63 8.54 27.49
CA VAL A 182 -55.47 8.57 26.03
C VAL A 182 -56.20 7.35 25.44
N PRO A 183 -57.54 7.29 25.51
CA PRO A 183 -58.33 6.13 25.08
C PRO A 183 -58.24 5.85 23.57
N GLU A 184 -57.92 6.86 22.77
CA GLU A 184 -57.72 6.78 21.32
C GLU A 184 -56.36 6.18 20.89
N THR A 185 -55.48 5.83 21.84
CA THR A 185 -54.16 5.29 21.49
C THR A 185 -54.25 3.88 20.90
N MET A 186 -53.46 3.62 19.86
CA MET A 186 -53.34 2.29 19.23
C MET A 186 -52.26 1.42 19.90
N LEU A 187 -51.75 1.82 21.07
CA LEU A 187 -50.75 1.05 21.81
C LEU A 187 -51.38 -0.18 22.47
N GLU A 188 -50.62 -1.26 22.59
CA GLU A 188 -51.11 -2.53 23.16
C GLU A 188 -51.18 -2.50 24.70
N PRO A 189 -52.39 -2.61 25.32
CA PRO A 189 -52.55 -2.43 26.78
C PRO A 189 -51.74 -3.39 27.63
N TYR A 190 -51.66 -4.66 27.24
CA TYR A 190 -50.91 -5.67 27.96
C TYR A 190 -49.40 -5.40 27.94
N LEU A 191 -48.89 -4.81 26.85
CA LEU A 191 -47.48 -4.52 26.69
C LEU A 191 -47.07 -3.31 27.53
N ILE A 192 -47.87 -2.24 27.50
CA ILE A 192 -47.61 -1.03 28.28
C ILE A 192 -47.77 -1.31 29.79
N ASN A 193 -48.89 -1.92 30.20
CA ASN A 193 -49.17 -2.18 31.60
C ASN A 193 -48.32 -3.32 32.18
N GLY A 194 -47.84 -4.24 31.34
CA GLY A 194 -46.95 -5.34 31.73
C GLY A 194 -45.50 -4.91 32.00
N TYR A 195 -45.08 -3.78 31.43
CA TYR A 195 -43.72 -3.23 31.58
C TYR A 195 -43.71 -1.83 32.21
N ASN A 196 -44.71 -1.51 33.03
CA ASN A 196 -44.84 -0.24 33.75
C ASN A 196 -43.68 0.07 34.71
N ASN A 197 -42.84 -0.91 35.05
CA ASN A 197 -41.64 -0.73 35.88
C ASN A 197 -40.42 -0.21 35.09
N ILE A 198 -40.37 -0.44 33.77
CA ILE A 198 -39.21 -0.11 32.93
C ILE A 198 -39.54 0.97 31.89
N LEU A 199 -40.72 0.92 31.26
CA LEU A 199 -41.12 1.89 30.22
C LEU A 199 -41.06 3.34 30.69
N PRO A 200 -41.49 3.72 31.92
CA PRO A 200 -41.37 5.11 32.36
C PRO A 200 -39.93 5.62 32.41
N LEU A 201 -38.97 4.75 32.73
CA LEU A 201 -37.55 5.11 32.80
C LEU A 201 -36.95 5.32 31.40
N LEU A 202 -37.33 4.46 30.45
CA LEU A 202 -36.92 4.57 29.05
C LEU A 202 -37.54 5.82 28.39
N VAL A 203 -38.82 6.09 28.67
CA VAL A 203 -39.51 7.30 28.19
C VAL A 203 -38.89 8.55 28.80
N ALA A 204 -38.58 8.55 30.11
CA ALA A 204 -37.87 9.66 30.74
C ALA A 204 -36.50 9.91 30.07
N ARG A 205 -35.74 8.85 29.75
CA ARG A 205 -34.48 8.97 29.02
C ARG A 205 -34.64 9.67 27.66
N ILE A 206 -35.67 9.32 26.90
CA ILE A 206 -35.98 9.91 25.60
C ILE A 206 -36.39 11.39 25.74
N LEU A 207 -37.02 11.76 26.86
CA LEU A 207 -37.39 13.14 27.16
C LEU A 207 -36.17 13.98 27.58
N ASP A 208 -35.22 13.40 28.31
CA ASP A 208 -34.03 14.08 28.85
C ASP A 208 -32.92 14.28 27.81
N GLY A 209 -32.83 13.42 26.79
CA GLY A 209 -31.91 13.58 25.66
C GLY A 209 -30.41 13.46 25.98
N ARG A 210 -30.03 12.89 27.14
CA ARG A 210 -28.62 12.72 27.56
C ARG A 210 -28.25 11.25 27.80
N SER A 211 -27.06 10.84 27.37
CA SER A 211 -26.39 9.61 27.79
C SER A 211 -25.54 9.86 29.04
N ASN A 212 -25.71 9.06 30.10
CA ASN A 212 -24.76 9.05 31.22
C ASN A 212 -23.52 8.24 30.80
N GLY A 213 -22.57 8.89 30.15
CA GLY A 213 -21.27 8.30 29.83
C GLY A 213 -20.46 8.07 31.11
N ALA A 214 -20.46 6.84 31.62
CA ALA A 214 -19.28 6.32 32.30
C ALA A 214 -18.19 6.14 31.22
N GLU A 215 -16.97 6.57 31.55
CA GLU A 215 -15.79 6.47 30.69
C GLU A 215 -15.65 5.06 30.09
N VAL A 216 -15.87 4.94 28.79
CA VAL A 216 -15.51 3.76 28.00
C VAL A 216 -14.36 4.18 27.11
N GLU A 217 -13.28 3.41 27.18
CA GLU A 217 -12.09 3.50 26.33
C GLU A 217 -12.44 3.75 24.85
N PRO A 218 -11.60 4.48 24.09
CA PRO A 218 -11.90 4.92 22.73
C PRO A 218 -11.94 3.70 21.79
N LYS A 219 -13.12 3.10 21.62
CA LYS A 219 -13.38 2.17 20.53
C LYS A 219 -13.78 2.98 19.30
N THR A 220 -12.83 3.05 18.37
CA THR A 220 -12.95 3.29 16.92
C THR A 220 -14.24 3.98 16.45
N GLN A 221 -14.11 5.25 16.04
CA GLN A 221 -15.16 5.93 15.27
C GLN A 221 -15.65 5.03 14.12
N PRO A 222 -16.97 4.88 13.91
CA PRO A 222 -17.50 4.18 12.76
C PRO A 222 -17.03 4.89 11.48
N CYS A 223 -16.28 4.16 10.65
CA CYS A 223 -15.72 4.71 9.42
C CYS A 223 -16.84 4.79 8.37
N ASN A 224 -17.37 5.99 8.11
CA ASN A 224 -18.40 6.17 7.07
C ASN A 224 -17.83 6.09 5.64
N ALA A 225 -16.53 6.31 5.48
CA ALA A 225 -15.89 6.34 4.17
C ALA A 225 -15.66 4.93 3.59
N HIS A 226 -15.69 4.86 2.26
CA HIS A 226 -15.41 3.66 1.47
C HIS A 226 -14.42 4.01 0.37
N VAL A 227 -13.45 3.16 0.10
CA VAL A 227 -12.37 3.40 -0.87
C VAL A 227 -12.39 2.33 -1.94
N LEU A 228 -12.38 2.72 -3.21
CA LEU A 228 -12.09 1.86 -4.35
C LEU A 228 -10.69 2.16 -4.86
N ILE A 229 -9.81 1.16 -4.79
CA ILE A 229 -8.49 1.23 -5.40
C ILE A 229 -8.58 0.62 -6.81
N ILE A 230 -8.16 1.39 -7.81
CA ILE A 230 -8.14 1.00 -9.22
C ILE A 230 -6.68 0.96 -9.67
N ASP A 231 -6.10 -0.23 -9.64
CA ASP A 231 -4.74 -0.45 -10.10
C ASP A 231 -4.68 -0.44 -11.63
N GLU A 232 -3.60 0.10 -12.18
CA GLU A 232 -3.37 0.19 -13.63
C GLU A 232 -4.54 0.85 -14.39
N ILE A 233 -5.04 1.98 -13.88
CA ILE A 233 -6.26 2.63 -14.39
C ILE A 233 -6.19 2.92 -15.90
N ASN A 234 -5.00 3.19 -16.45
CA ASN A 234 -4.79 3.44 -17.87
C ASN A 234 -4.80 2.17 -18.76
N ARG A 235 -4.80 0.96 -18.21
CA ARG A 235 -4.82 -0.30 -19.00
C ARG A 235 -6.19 -0.66 -19.58
N GLY A 236 -7.26 -0.03 -19.10
CA GLY A 236 -8.61 -0.21 -19.61
C GLY A 236 -9.08 0.99 -20.45
N ASN A 237 -10.13 0.81 -21.26
CA ASN A 237 -10.82 1.93 -21.89
C ASN A 237 -11.73 2.60 -20.83
N ILE A 238 -11.18 3.58 -20.12
CA ILE A 238 -11.84 4.15 -18.94
C ILE A 238 -13.17 4.82 -19.30
N SER A 239 -13.26 5.49 -20.44
CA SER A 239 -14.52 6.11 -20.91
C SER A 239 -15.61 5.06 -21.12
N ARG A 240 -15.26 3.88 -21.64
CA ARG A 240 -16.20 2.75 -21.78
C ARG A 240 -16.52 2.10 -20.44
N ILE A 241 -15.55 1.94 -19.55
CA ILE A 241 -15.72 1.30 -18.24
C ILE A 241 -16.63 2.13 -17.33
N PHE A 242 -16.41 3.44 -17.25
CA PHE A 242 -17.24 4.34 -16.43
C PHE A 242 -18.58 4.66 -17.09
N GLY A 243 -18.67 4.62 -18.42
CA GLY A 243 -19.89 4.96 -19.15
C GLY A 243 -20.44 6.33 -18.75
N GLU A 244 -21.73 6.37 -18.38
CA GLU A 244 -22.41 7.56 -17.90
C GLU A 244 -21.97 8.03 -16.52
N LEU A 245 -21.30 7.17 -15.73
CA LEU A 245 -20.86 7.50 -14.37
C LEU A 245 -19.66 8.44 -14.35
N ILE A 246 -19.00 8.63 -15.50
CA ILE A 246 -17.88 9.55 -15.64
C ILE A 246 -18.23 10.97 -15.18
N THR A 247 -19.49 11.39 -15.31
CA THR A 247 -19.96 12.69 -14.81
C THR A 247 -20.25 12.66 -13.31
N LEU A 248 -20.75 11.53 -12.80
CA LEU A 248 -21.18 11.39 -11.40
C LEU A 248 -20.03 11.28 -10.41
N ILE A 249 -18.82 10.92 -10.85
CA ILE A 249 -17.65 10.88 -9.97
C ILE A 249 -17.17 12.27 -9.57
N GLU A 250 -17.57 13.32 -10.29
CA GLU A 250 -17.21 14.70 -9.96
C GLU A 250 -17.79 15.11 -8.60
N PRO A 251 -17.00 15.74 -7.69
CA PRO A 251 -17.45 16.08 -6.34
C PRO A 251 -18.79 16.82 -6.26
N SER A 252 -19.01 17.79 -7.16
CA SER A 252 -20.23 18.61 -7.23
C SER A 252 -21.47 17.83 -7.66
N LYS A 253 -21.30 16.70 -8.36
CA LYS A 253 -22.38 15.91 -8.97
C LYS A 253 -22.78 14.69 -8.15
N ARG A 254 -22.07 14.42 -7.06
CA ARG A 254 -22.34 13.31 -6.13
C ARG A 254 -23.60 13.58 -5.30
N ALA A 255 -24.14 12.53 -4.70
CA ALA A 255 -25.27 12.65 -3.80
C ALA A 255 -24.96 13.63 -2.65
N GLU A 256 -25.97 14.41 -2.24
CA GLU A 256 -25.90 15.43 -1.19
C GLU A 256 -25.04 16.67 -1.52
N ALA A 257 -24.44 16.76 -2.70
CA ALA A 257 -23.80 17.98 -3.17
C ALA A 257 -24.83 18.97 -3.76
N ASP A 258 -24.47 20.25 -3.83
CA ASP A 258 -25.35 21.32 -4.32
C ASP A 258 -25.86 21.08 -5.75
N GLU A 259 -25.04 20.47 -6.60
CA GLU A 259 -25.37 20.15 -8.00
C GLU A 259 -25.52 18.63 -8.23
N ALA A 260 -26.00 17.90 -7.21
CA ALA A 260 -26.16 16.45 -7.25
C ALA A 260 -26.94 15.97 -8.48
N LEU A 261 -26.41 14.94 -9.16
CA LEU A 261 -27.02 14.33 -10.34
C LEU A 261 -27.36 12.85 -10.10
N LYS A 262 -28.36 12.38 -10.85
CA LYS A 262 -28.73 10.98 -10.96
C LYS A 262 -28.82 10.60 -12.43
N VAL A 263 -28.37 9.40 -12.77
CA VAL A 263 -28.51 8.82 -14.11
C VAL A 263 -29.40 7.59 -14.06
N THR A 264 -29.96 7.20 -15.19
CA THR A 264 -30.71 5.94 -15.33
C THR A 264 -29.79 4.91 -15.97
N LEU A 265 -29.49 3.83 -15.24
CA LEU A 265 -28.57 2.80 -15.72
C LEU A 265 -29.18 1.99 -16.90
N PRO A 266 -28.38 1.57 -17.89
CA PRO A 266 -28.87 0.97 -19.12
C PRO A 266 -29.46 -0.42 -18.95
N TYR A 267 -28.96 -1.24 -18.03
CA TYR A 267 -29.41 -2.63 -17.88
C TYR A 267 -30.57 -2.72 -16.89
N SER A 268 -30.39 -2.23 -15.66
CA SER A 268 -31.41 -2.31 -14.60
C SER A 268 -32.54 -1.29 -14.76
N LYS A 269 -32.33 -0.22 -15.55
CA LYS A 269 -33.23 0.94 -15.68
C LYS A 269 -33.50 1.67 -14.35
N LYS A 270 -32.67 1.42 -13.32
CA LYS A 270 -32.77 2.07 -12.01
C LYS A 270 -32.00 3.39 -12.01
N HIS A 271 -32.45 4.34 -11.18
CA HIS A 271 -31.70 5.56 -10.92
C HIS A 271 -30.48 5.28 -10.04
N PHE A 272 -29.36 5.87 -10.40
CA PHE A 272 -28.09 5.73 -9.70
C PHE A 272 -27.41 7.09 -9.49
N SER A 273 -26.75 7.22 -8.34
CA SER A 273 -25.89 8.35 -7.97
C SER A 273 -24.70 7.84 -7.17
N VAL A 274 -23.57 8.52 -7.29
CA VAL A 274 -22.36 8.23 -6.51
C VAL A 274 -22.43 8.94 -5.15
N PRO A 275 -22.25 8.25 -4.01
CA PRO A 275 -22.21 8.88 -2.69
C PRO A 275 -21.02 9.82 -2.48
N ASN A 276 -21.15 10.78 -1.57
CA ASN A 276 -20.06 11.69 -1.18
C ASN A 276 -19.01 11.01 -0.25
N ASN A 277 -19.32 9.85 0.33
CA ASN A 277 -18.42 9.06 1.19
C ASN A 277 -17.64 7.95 0.44
N VAL A 278 -17.73 7.87 -0.89
CA VAL A 278 -16.92 6.94 -1.72
C VAL A 278 -15.66 7.64 -2.21
N TYR A 279 -14.50 7.00 -2.15
CA TYR A 279 -13.24 7.58 -2.60
C TYR A 279 -12.63 6.69 -3.69
N LEU A 280 -12.07 7.30 -4.72
CA LEU A 280 -11.41 6.60 -5.82
C LEU A 280 -9.90 6.87 -5.76
N ILE A 281 -9.10 5.81 -5.72
CA ILE A 281 -7.64 5.87 -5.75
C ILE A 281 -7.13 5.05 -6.93
N GLY A 282 -6.74 5.73 -8.00
CA GLY A 282 -6.12 5.09 -9.16
C GLY A 282 -4.60 4.98 -9.02
N THR A 283 -3.99 3.94 -9.60
CA THR A 283 -2.55 3.92 -9.91
C THR A 283 -2.36 3.95 -11.43
N MET A 284 -1.29 4.60 -11.89
CA MET A 284 -0.99 4.71 -13.32
C MET A 284 0.52 4.59 -13.56
N ASN A 285 0.93 3.64 -14.38
CA ASN A 285 2.29 3.60 -14.92
C ASN A 285 2.39 4.54 -16.12
N THR A 286 3.35 5.46 -16.09
CA THR A 286 3.54 6.47 -17.15
C THR A 286 4.38 5.99 -18.32
N ALA A 287 5.22 4.96 -18.11
CA ALA A 287 6.06 4.38 -19.15
C ALA A 287 5.24 3.62 -20.22
N ASP A 288 4.03 3.17 -19.88
CA ASP A 288 3.17 2.37 -20.76
C ASP A 288 2.51 3.24 -21.84
N ARG A 289 3.31 3.69 -22.83
CA ARG A 289 2.85 4.55 -23.95
C ARG A 289 1.91 3.85 -24.93
N SER A 290 1.82 2.52 -24.89
CA SER A 290 0.92 1.70 -25.74
C SER A 290 -0.56 1.78 -25.32
N LEU A 291 -0.83 2.39 -24.17
CA LEU A 291 -2.17 2.56 -23.61
C LEU A 291 -2.68 3.97 -23.91
N ALA A 292 -3.95 4.07 -24.30
CA ALA A 292 -4.57 5.36 -24.60
C ALA A 292 -4.37 6.32 -23.41
N GLY A 293 -3.76 7.48 -23.68
CA GLY A 293 -3.60 8.51 -22.67
C GLY A 293 -4.95 8.82 -22.03
N LEU A 294 -4.94 9.12 -20.72
CA LEU A 294 -6.17 9.39 -19.98
C LEU A 294 -6.97 10.50 -20.66
N ASP A 295 -8.25 10.24 -20.93
CA ASP A 295 -9.18 11.21 -21.52
C ASP A 295 -9.15 12.52 -20.73
N ILE A 296 -9.14 13.66 -21.43
CA ILE A 296 -9.18 15.01 -20.84
C ILE A 296 -10.37 15.14 -19.87
N ALA A 297 -11.48 14.49 -20.19
CA ALA A 297 -12.67 14.48 -19.36
C ALA A 297 -12.40 13.82 -17.98
N LEU A 298 -11.63 12.72 -17.94
CA LEU A 298 -11.24 12.07 -16.69
C LEU A 298 -10.18 12.89 -15.96
N ARG A 299 -9.21 13.45 -16.68
CA ARG A 299 -8.15 14.26 -16.08
C ARG A 299 -8.69 15.46 -15.28
N ARG A 300 -9.84 16.01 -15.65
CA ARG A 300 -10.51 17.09 -14.90
C ARG A 300 -11.19 16.65 -13.60
N ARG A 301 -11.41 15.34 -13.43
CA ARG A 301 -12.21 14.75 -12.33
C ARG A 301 -11.36 14.03 -11.29
N PHE A 302 -10.08 13.84 -11.56
CA PHE A 302 -9.10 13.25 -10.65
C PHE A 302 -8.03 14.28 -10.28
N THR A 303 -7.55 14.21 -9.03
CA THR A 303 -6.33 14.89 -8.61
C THR A 303 -5.13 14.00 -8.90
N PHE A 304 -4.08 14.55 -9.51
CA PHE A 304 -2.91 13.77 -9.90
C PHE A 304 -1.78 14.00 -8.90
N ARG A 305 -1.28 12.91 -8.32
CA ARG A 305 -0.12 12.93 -7.42
C ARG A 305 1.02 12.14 -8.06
N GLU A 306 2.08 12.86 -8.42
CA GLU A 306 3.25 12.28 -9.04
C GLU A 306 4.10 11.53 -8.02
N MET A 307 4.57 10.34 -8.40
CA MET A 307 5.38 9.42 -7.61
C MET A 307 6.70 9.22 -8.34
N LEU A 308 7.62 10.18 -8.15
CA LEU A 308 8.97 10.12 -8.71
C LEU A 308 9.84 9.06 -8.02
N PRO A 309 10.88 8.55 -8.69
CA PRO A 309 11.92 7.76 -8.03
C PRO A 309 12.57 8.54 -6.87
N LYS A 310 12.86 7.83 -5.77
CA LYS A 310 13.42 8.39 -4.53
C LYS A 310 14.72 7.68 -4.18
N PRO A 311 15.84 7.99 -4.85
CA PRO A 311 17.14 7.39 -4.53
C PRO A 311 17.56 7.59 -3.07
N GLU A 312 17.07 8.64 -2.40
CA GLU A 312 17.32 8.92 -0.99
C GLU A 312 16.86 7.79 -0.03
N LEU A 313 15.90 6.96 -0.44
CA LEU A 313 15.50 5.77 0.34
C LEU A 313 16.56 4.67 0.32
N LEU A 314 17.51 4.74 -0.60
CA LEU A 314 18.61 3.78 -0.77
C LEU A 314 19.95 4.33 -0.25
N LYS A 315 19.94 5.49 0.44
CA LYS A 315 21.16 6.24 0.78
C LYS A 315 22.13 5.43 1.67
N ASP A 316 21.58 4.59 2.53
CA ASP A 316 22.30 3.77 3.52
C ASP A 316 22.61 2.35 2.99
N ILE A 317 22.16 2.02 1.77
CA ILE A 317 22.39 0.73 1.14
C ILE A 317 23.66 0.78 0.29
N ALA A 318 24.61 -0.09 0.60
CA ALA A 318 25.85 -0.24 -0.14
C ALA A 318 26.15 -1.72 -0.44
N VAL A 319 26.66 -1.99 -1.65
CA VAL A 319 27.18 -3.31 -2.03
C VAL A 319 28.69 -3.21 -2.09
N GLY A 320 29.39 -3.75 -1.09
CA GLY A 320 30.79 -3.43 -0.87
C GLY A 320 30.94 -1.93 -0.55
N GLU A 321 31.62 -1.19 -1.42
CA GLU A 321 31.76 0.28 -1.30
C GLU A 321 30.85 1.06 -2.27
N LEU A 322 30.11 0.36 -3.12
CA LEU A 322 29.23 0.96 -4.11
C LEU A 322 27.95 1.49 -3.45
N ASN A 323 27.73 2.80 -3.54
CA ASN A 323 26.49 3.43 -3.06
C ASN A 323 25.35 3.27 -4.08
N ILE A 324 24.29 2.56 -3.70
CA ILE A 324 23.18 2.23 -4.60
C ILE A 324 22.32 3.44 -4.93
N ALA A 325 22.11 4.37 -4.00
CA ALA A 325 21.43 5.63 -4.28
C ALA A 325 22.13 6.45 -5.37
N LYS A 326 23.46 6.50 -5.35
CA LYS A 326 24.27 7.20 -6.36
C LYS A 326 24.17 6.51 -7.72
N LEU A 327 24.22 5.18 -7.74
CA LEU A 327 24.04 4.38 -8.96
C LEU A 327 22.70 4.68 -9.63
N LEU A 328 21.60 4.56 -8.88
CA LEU A 328 20.25 4.82 -9.38
C LEU A 328 20.10 6.26 -9.89
N ARG A 329 20.63 7.24 -9.14
CA ARG A 329 20.56 8.66 -9.55
C ARG A 329 21.25 8.90 -10.88
N VAL A 330 22.46 8.37 -11.08
CA VAL A 330 23.22 8.56 -12.32
C VAL A 330 22.53 7.87 -13.51
N MET A 331 22.02 6.65 -13.30
CA MET A 331 21.26 5.96 -14.35
C MET A 331 20.01 6.74 -14.75
N ASN A 332 19.22 7.20 -13.78
CA ASN A 332 18.01 7.98 -14.07
C ASN A 332 18.32 9.31 -14.76
N GLN A 333 19.41 10.00 -14.42
CA GLN A 333 19.84 11.20 -15.15
C GLN A 333 20.10 10.92 -16.63
N ARG A 334 20.70 9.76 -16.97
CA ARG A 334 20.94 9.37 -18.37
C ARG A 334 19.66 8.95 -19.08
N ILE A 335 18.80 8.18 -18.41
CA ILE A 335 17.50 7.76 -18.97
C ILE A 335 16.65 8.99 -19.27
N GLU A 336 16.55 9.94 -18.34
CA GLU A 336 15.76 11.16 -18.51
C GLU A 336 16.26 12.02 -19.68
N MET A 337 17.58 12.07 -19.90
CA MET A 337 18.19 12.79 -21.03
C MET A 337 17.99 12.09 -22.38
N LEU A 338 17.94 10.75 -22.40
CA LEU A 338 17.81 9.95 -23.62
C LEU A 338 16.36 9.66 -24.01
N LEU A 339 15.44 9.66 -23.03
CA LEU A 339 14.01 9.43 -23.19
C LEU A 339 13.21 10.56 -22.55
N ASP A 340 12.80 10.37 -21.29
CA ASP A 340 12.07 11.34 -20.47
C ASP A 340 12.04 10.87 -19.00
N ARG A 341 11.43 11.68 -18.14
CA ARG A 341 11.25 11.40 -16.71
C ARG A 341 10.32 10.23 -16.39
N ASP A 342 9.42 9.88 -17.30
CA ASP A 342 8.39 8.85 -17.10
C ASP A 342 8.95 7.42 -17.24
N HIS A 343 10.14 7.28 -17.82
CA HIS A 343 10.91 6.03 -17.95
C HIS A 343 12.01 5.86 -16.90
N CYS A 344 12.11 6.76 -15.91
CA CYS A 344 13.12 6.60 -14.87
C CYS A 344 12.90 5.32 -14.03
N LEU A 345 13.99 4.67 -13.62
CA LEU A 345 13.95 3.49 -12.77
C LEU A 345 13.50 3.86 -11.35
N GLY A 346 12.51 3.12 -10.84
CA GLY A 346 12.08 3.23 -9.46
C GLY A 346 13.06 2.65 -8.45
N HIS A 347 12.98 3.12 -7.20
CA HIS A 347 13.84 2.65 -6.11
C HIS A 347 13.47 1.23 -5.64
N ALA A 348 12.23 0.78 -5.87
CA ALA A 348 11.75 -0.53 -5.41
C ALA A 348 12.57 -1.71 -5.96
N TYR A 349 13.13 -1.61 -7.17
CA TYR A 349 14.00 -2.65 -7.75
C TYR A 349 15.21 -2.94 -6.86
N PHE A 350 15.72 -1.93 -6.16
CA PHE A 350 16.94 -2.02 -5.36
C PHE A 350 16.67 -2.20 -3.86
N MET A 351 15.43 -2.06 -3.39
CA MET A 351 15.06 -2.25 -1.99
C MET A 351 15.44 -3.64 -1.41
N PRO A 352 15.41 -4.76 -2.15
CA PRO A 352 15.86 -6.06 -1.63
C PRO A 352 17.32 -6.07 -1.14
N LEU A 353 18.16 -5.14 -1.63
CA LEU A 353 19.55 -5.00 -1.19
C LEU A 353 19.68 -4.48 0.24
N ASP A 354 18.61 -3.94 0.85
CA ASP A 354 18.59 -3.58 2.27
C ASP A 354 18.77 -4.83 3.16
N SER A 355 18.12 -5.94 2.77
CA SER A 355 18.24 -7.23 3.46
C SER A 355 19.40 -8.09 2.96
N ASP A 356 19.76 -7.97 1.68
CA ASP A 356 20.79 -8.80 1.03
C ASP A 356 21.72 -7.91 0.17
N PRO A 357 22.66 -7.16 0.79
CA PRO A 357 23.54 -6.22 0.10
C PRO A 357 24.73 -6.92 -0.60
N THR A 358 24.45 -7.96 -1.39
CA THR A 358 25.48 -8.74 -2.10
C THR A 358 25.62 -8.35 -3.57
N LEU A 359 26.82 -8.54 -4.12
CA LEU A 359 27.09 -8.33 -5.54
C LEU A 359 26.29 -9.30 -6.43
N GLU A 360 26.13 -10.53 -5.96
CA GLU A 360 25.30 -11.53 -6.64
C GLU A 360 23.85 -11.05 -6.77
N ARG A 361 23.27 -10.53 -5.68
CA ARG A 361 21.92 -9.98 -5.70
C ARG A 361 21.78 -8.75 -6.61
N LEU A 362 22.77 -7.86 -6.59
CA LEU A 362 22.81 -6.70 -7.50
C LEU A 362 22.90 -7.14 -8.96
N GLY A 363 23.71 -8.15 -9.27
CA GLY A 363 23.81 -8.73 -10.60
C GLY A 363 22.52 -9.38 -11.09
N GLN A 364 21.81 -10.09 -10.22
CA GLN A 364 20.47 -10.61 -10.53
C GLN A 364 19.48 -9.48 -10.84
N ILE A 365 19.42 -8.43 -10.01
CA ILE A 365 18.55 -7.27 -10.25
C ILE A 365 18.84 -6.66 -11.62
N PHE A 366 20.13 -6.49 -11.96
CA PHE A 366 20.51 -5.92 -13.24
C PHE A 366 20.14 -6.82 -14.42
N ARG A 367 20.46 -8.12 -14.34
CA ARG A 367 20.21 -9.09 -15.41
C ARG A 367 18.73 -9.35 -15.66
N GLU A 368 17.94 -9.49 -14.59
CA GLU A 368 16.56 -9.99 -14.67
C GLU A 368 15.53 -8.87 -14.70
N GLN A 369 15.87 -7.66 -14.23
CA GLN A 369 14.91 -6.57 -14.10
C GLN A 369 15.35 -5.30 -14.83
N VAL A 370 16.56 -4.80 -14.56
CA VAL A 370 17.00 -3.51 -15.13
C VAL A 370 17.28 -3.62 -16.62
N LEU A 371 18.08 -4.57 -17.06
CA LEU A 371 18.47 -4.69 -18.46
C LEU A 371 17.28 -5.02 -19.37
N PRO A 372 16.39 -5.98 -19.05
CA PRO A 372 15.18 -6.22 -19.84
C PRO A 372 14.27 -5.00 -19.93
N LEU A 373 14.14 -4.22 -18.85
CA LEU A 373 13.36 -2.99 -18.86
C LEU A 373 13.99 -1.92 -19.76
N LEU A 374 15.32 -1.79 -19.76
CA LEU A 374 16.02 -0.89 -20.68
C LEU A 374 15.87 -1.35 -22.14
N GLN A 375 15.87 -2.66 -22.42
CA GLN A 375 15.59 -3.19 -23.76
C GLN A 375 14.21 -2.77 -24.26
N GLU A 376 13.19 -2.87 -23.39
CA GLU A 376 11.83 -2.42 -23.71
C GLU A 376 11.77 -0.91 -23.94
N TYR A 377 12.35 -0.11 -23.04
CA TYR A 377 12.33 1.36 -23.13
C TYR A 377 13.01 1.92 -24.36
N PHE A 378 14.11 1.28 -24.77
CA PHE A 378 14.89 1.71 -25.92
C PHE A 378 14.54 0.93 -27.20
N PHE A 379 13.50 0.10 -27.20
CA PHE A 379 13.09 -0.73 -28.34
C PHE A 379 14.26 -1.50 -28.95
N GLU A 380 15.06 -2.17 -28.12
CA GLU A 380 16.28 -2.90 -28.53
C GLU A 380 17.38 -2.01 -29.14
N ASP A 381 17.38 -0.69 -28.91
CA ASP A 381 18.51 0.20 -29.24
C ASP A 381 19.64 0.03 -28.22
N TRP A 382 20.42 -1.04 -28.40
CA TRP A 382 21.53 -1.43 -27.55
C TRP A 382 22.60 -0.34 -27.37
N GLN A 383 22.77 0.55 -28.33
CA GLN A 383 23.72 1.65 -28.21
C GLN A 383 23.26 2.66 -27.15
N ARG A 384 21.97 3.00 -27.11
CA ARG A 384 21.43 3.86 -26.05
C ARG A 384 21.49 3.19 -24.68
N ILE A 385 21.23 1.88 -24.61
CA ILE A 385 21.38 1.11 -23.36
C ILE A 385 22.85 1.16 -22.90
N GLN A 386 23.81 1.00 -23.81
CA GLN A 386 25.24 1.13 -23.54
C GLN A 386 25.60 2.52 -22.96
N TRP A 387 24.96 3.58 -23.45
CA TRP A 387 25.15 4.93 -22.91
C TRP A 387 24.59 5.07 -21.49
N VAL A 388 23.40 4.53 -21.22
CA VAL A 388 22.81 4.52 -19.85
C VAL A 388 23.74 3.81 -18.87
N LEU A 389 24.30 2.66 -19.27
CA LEU A 389 25.21 1.86 -18.45
C LEU A 389 26.65 2.40 -18.44
N ASN A 390 26.96 3.44 -19.23
CA ASN A 390 28.28 4.03 -19.41
C ASN A 390 29.35 3.08 -19.99
N ASP A 391 28.94 1.99 -20.65
CA ASP A 391 29.84 0.92 -21.10
C ASP A 391 30.85 1.41 -22.14
N HIS A 392 30.46 2.33 -23.02
CA HIS A 392 31.35 2.96 -24.02
C HIS A 392 32.60 3.68 -23.43
N ARG A 393 32.67 3.83 -22.10
CA ARG A 393 33.80 4.46 -21.38
C ARG A 393 34.52 3.50 -20.43
N LYS A 394 34.08 2.24 -20.35
CA LYS A 394 34.67 1.22 -19.46
C LYS A 394 35.73 0.41 -20.21
N ALA A 395 36.57 -0.29 -19.45
CA ALA A 395 37.35 -1.40 -19.98
C ALA A 395 36.41 -2.51 -20.47
N ALA A 396 36.81 -3.25 -21.50
CA ALA A 396 35.94 -4.22 -22.17
C ALA A 396 35.34 -5.23 -21.19
N GLU A 397 36.15 -5.78 -20.29
CA GLU A 397 35.73 -6.76 -19.28
C GLU A 397 34.69 -6.24 -18.27
N ASN A 398 34.49 -4.93 -18.17
CA ASN A 398 33.55 -4.28 -17.27
C ASN A 398 32.31 -3.72 -18.00
N CYS A 399 32.23 -3.88 -19.32
CA CYS A 399 31.07 -3.52 -20.12
C CYS A 399 29.97 -4.57 -19.93
N PHE A 400 28.75 -4.17 -19.58
CA PHE A 400 27.62 -5.11 -19.58
C PHE A 400 27.17 -5.47 -21.00
N ILE A 401 27.28 -4.51 -21.91
CA ILE A 401 26.91 -4.62 -23.32
C ILE A 401 28.13 -4.36 -24.18
N GLU A 402 28.44 -5.34 -25.02
CA GLU A 402 29.57 -5.31 -25.94
C GLU A 402 29.09 -5.41 -27.39
N GLN A 403 29.86 -4.79 -28.27
CA GLN A 403 29.70 -4.92 -29.71
C GLN A 403 30.98 -5.57 -30.26
N PRO A 404 31.04 -6.90 -30.33
CA PRO A 404 32.22 -7.57 -30.87
C PRO A 404 32.44 -7.16 -32.33
N PRO A 405 33.70 -7.11 -32.79
CA PRO A 405 34.00 -6.85 -34.19
C PRO A 405 33.40 -7.97 -35.05
N PHE A 406 32.41 -7.61 -35.87
CA PHE A 406 31.77 -8.52 -36.81
C PHE A 406 32.41 -8.39 -38.20
N LYS A 407 32.70 -9.51 -38.85
CA LYS A 407 33.19 -9.57 -40.23
C LYS A 407 32.12 -10.20 -41.13
N PRO A 408 31.23 -9.41 -41.76
CA PRO A 408 30.15 -9.90 -42.62
C PRO A 408 30.62 -10.86 -43.70
N ASP A 409 31.75 -10.54 -44.34
CA ASP A 409 32.32 -11.30 -45.46
C ASP A 409 32.60 -12.76 -45.10
N SER A 410 32.94 -13.04 -43.83
CA SER A 410 33.21 -14.39 -43.37
C SER A 410 31.97 -15.27 -43.23
N LEU A 411 30.78 -14.66 -43.10
CA LEU A 411 29.51 -15.37 -42.89
C LEU A 411 28.64 -15.38 -44.15
N PHE A 412 28.63 -14.29 -44.92
CA PHE A 412 27.74 -14.09 -46.07
C PHE A 412 28.47 -13.96 -47.41
N GLY A 413 29.79 -13.92 -47.43
CA GLY A 413 30.59 -13.66 -48.63
C GLY A 413 30.58 -12.18 -49.06
N ASP A 414 31.25 -11.89 -50.17
CA ASP A 414 31.47 -10.55 -50.72
C ASP A 414 30.26 -9.97 -51.49
N GLN A 415 29.25 -10.80 -51.76
CA GLN A 415 28.05 -10.41 -52.51
C GLN A 415 26.95 -9.81 -51.63
N VAL A 416 27.05 -9.95 -50.31
CA VAL A 416 26.03 -9.45 -49.36
C VAL A 416 26.54 -8.20 -48.68
N VAL A 417 26.08 -7.04 -49.15
CA VAL A 417 26.40 -5.74 -48.53
C VAL A 417 25.43 -5.49 -47.36
N LEU A 418 25.89 -5.79 -46.14
CA LEU A 418 25.18 -5.37 -44.93
C LEU A 418 25.54 -3.92 -44.59
N SER A 419 24.54 -3.10 -44.31
CA SER A 419 24.78 -1.80 -43.67
C SER A 419 25.40 -2.02 -42.29
N ASN A 420 26.48 -1.28 -41.97
CA ASN A 420 27.21 -1.32 -40.67
C ASN A 420 26.33 -1.09 -39.41
N GLN A 421 25.02 -0.89 -39.57
CA GLN A 421 24.05 -0.79 -38.48
C GLN A 421 23.61 -2.16 -37.92
N ASN A 422 23.91 -3.27 -38.59
CA ASN A 422 23.48 -4.63 -38.20
C ASN A 422 24.55 -5.41 -37.43
N ASN A 423 25.35 -4.74 -36.60
CA ASN A 423 26.32 -5.43 -35.77
C ASN A 423 25.61 -6.14 -34.61
N GLN A 424 25.97 -7.41 -34.38
CA GLN A 424 25.46 -8.19 -33.27
C GLN A 424 25.92 -7.58 -31.95
N TRP A 425 24.96 -7.28 -31.08
CA TRP A 425 25.19 -6.89 -29.69
C TRP A 425 25.21 -8.14 -28.83
N MET A 426 26.09 -8.15 -27.82
CA MET A 426 26.19 -9.25 -26.87
C MET A 426 26.16 -8.73 -25.44
N ILE A 427 25.52 -9.51 -24.57
CA ILE A 427 25.53 -9.29 -23.13
C ILE A 427 26.77 -10.00 -22.56
N ASN A 428 27.61 -9.29 -21.83
CA ASN A 428 28.73 -9.86 -21.09
C ASN A 428 28.24 -10.32 -19.71
N GLU A 429 28.02 -11.63 -19.56
CA GLU A 429 27.53 -12.21 -18.32
C GLU A 429 28.51 -12.08 -17.14
N GLU A 430 29.81 -12.05 -17.42
CA GLU A 430 30.83 -11.91 -16.38
C GLU A 430 30.82 -10.51 -15.77
N ALA A 431 30.45 -9.49 -16.55
CA ALA A 431 30.39 -8.10 -16.07
C ALA A 431 29.41 -7.92 -14.91
N PHE A 432 28.33 -8.71 -14.82
CA PHE A 432 27.40 -8.64 -13.68
C PHE A 432 28.01 -9.12 -12.36
N ALA A 433 29.05 -9.96 -12.42
CA ALA A 433 29.78 -10.46 -11.25
C ALA A 433 30.98 -9.57 -10.86
N ARG A 434 31.19 -8.43 -11.54
CA ARG A 434 32.31 -7.51 -11.30
C ARG A 434 31.80 -6.21 -10.70
N ILE A 435 32.32 -5.83 -9.53
CA ILE A 435 31.88 -4.59 -8.86
C ILE A 435 32.29 -3.35 -9.66
N GLU A 436 33.39 -3.44 -10.40
CA GLU A 436 33.96 -2.42 -11.28
C GLU A 436 32.99 -2.03 -12.40
N SER A 437 32.20 -2.97 -12.93
CA SER A 437 31.19 -2.71 -13.94
C SER A 437 30.16 -1.69 -13.45
N TYR A 438 29.74 -1.80 -12.18
CA TYR A 438 28.77 -0.89 -11.55
C TYR A 438 29.39 0.45 -11.15
N TRP A 439 30.63 0.44 -10.65
CA TRP A 439 31.38 1.67 -10.42
C TRP A 439 31.53 2.47 -11.70
N GLY A 440 31.84 1.80 -12.80
CA GLY A 440 31.93 2.40 -14.13
C GLY A 440 30.62 3.03 -14.60
N VAL A 441 29.45 2.55 -14.12
CA VAL A 441 28.17 3.22 -14.40
C VAL A 441 28.15 4.60 -13.74
N ILE A 442 28.60 4.72 -12.49
CA ILE A 442 28.63 6.00 -11.77
C ILE A 442 29.67 6.93 -12.39
N ASP A 443 30.90 6.46 -12.48
CA ASP A 443 32.02 7.18 -13.06
C ASP A 443 33.13 6.22 -13.46
N HIS A 444 33.41 6.13 -14.77
CA HIS A 444 34.52 5.36 -15.33
C HIS A 444 35.92 5.79 -14.86
N GLN A 445 36.05 7.03 -14.35
CA GLN A 445 37.30 7.60 -13.83
C GLN A 445 37.40 7.49 -12.32
N ALA A 446 36.36 7.01 -11.64
CA ALA A 446 36.42 6.76 -10.21
C ALA A 446 37.56 5.77 -9.96
N VAL A 447 38.66 6.31 -9.46
CA VAL A 447 39.78 5.52 -8.96
C VAL A 447 39.18 4.65 -7.87
N LEU A 448 39.10 3.35 -8.13
CA LEU A 448 38.86 2.35 -7.09
C LEU A 448 39.73 2.77 -5.90
N PRO A 449 39.20 2.90 -4.67
CA PRO A 449 40.10 2.81 -3.52
C PRO A 449 40.84 1.51 -3.75
N LYS A 450 42.15 1.63 -4.04
CA LYS A 450 42.95 0.53 -4.57
C LYS A 450 42.56 -0.70 -3.77
N LEU A 451 42.05 -1.73 -4.45
CA LEU A 451 42.01 -3.09 -3.91
C LEU A 451 43.42 -3.29 -3.33
N GLN A 452 43.54 -3.21 -2.01
CA GLN A 452 44.84 -3.37 -1.38
C GLN A 452 45.27 -4.78 -1.77
N ASP A 453 46.42 -4.89 -2.43
CA ASP A 453 47.07 -6.18 -2.72
C ASP A 453 46.88 -7.07 -1.49
N ALA A 454 46.47 -8.33 -1.70
CA ALA A 454 46.19 -9.27 -0.61
C ALA A 454 47.19 -9.10 0.53
N ILE A 455 46.74 -8.51 1.65
CA ILE A 455 47.66 -8.11 2.70
C ILE A 455 47.85 -9.34 3.58
N GLU A 456 49.03 -9.93 3.49
CA GLU A 456 49.43 -11.07 4.31
C GLU A 456 50.56 -10.69 5.27
N ALA A 457 50.50 -11.21 6.50
CA ALA A 457 51.55 -11.07 7.48
C ALA A 457 51.76 -12.39 8.23
N GLU A 458 53.00 -12.65 8.63
CA GLU A 458 53.41 -13.90 9.26
C GLU A 458 54.08 -13.65 10.60
N LYS A 459 53.82 -14.55 11.57
CA LYS A 459 54.51 -14.61 12.85
C LYS A 459 54.69 -16.08 13.25
N GLY A 460 55.93 -16.55 13.20
CA GLY A 460 56.23 -17.96 13.50
C GLY A 460 55.60 -18.90 12.47
N ASP A 461 54.77 -19.84 12.94
CA ASP A 461 54.02 -20.78 12.11
C ASP A 461 52.63 -20.26 11.70
N ILE A 462 52.26 -19.03 12.12
CA ILE A 462 50.94 -18.44 11.87
C ILE A 462 51.02 -17.37 10.78
N GLN A 463 50.22 -17.55 9.72
CA GLN A 463 50.03 -16.59 8.64
C GLN A 463 48.60 -16.05 8.67
N VAL A 464 48.44 -14.74 8.63
CA VAL A 464 47.14 -14.07 8.54
C VAL A 464 47.07 -13.34 7.21
N ARG A 465 46.07 -13.66 6.38
CA ARG A 465 45.88 -13.03 5.07
C ARG A 465 44.47 -12.51 4.89
N GLN A 466 44.36 -11.34 4.25
CA GLN A 466 43.11 -10.81 3.75
C GLN A 466 42.96 -11.17 2.28
N LEU A 467 41.91 -11.93 1.93
CA LEU A 467 41.59 -12.28 0.55
C LEU A 467 41.01 -11.06 -0.19
N GLU A 468 40.98 -11.12 -1.52
CA GLU A 468 40.39 -10.09 -2.39
C GLU A 468 38.92 -9.80 -2.06
N SER A 469 38.17 -10.81 -1.58
CA SER A 469 36.79 -10.66 -1.08
C SER A 469 36.68 -9.90 0.25
N GLY A 470 37.81 -9.52 0.84
CA GLY A 470 37.91 -8.88 2.16
C GLY A 470 37.74 -9.82 3.34
N SER A 471 37.63 -11.13 3.10
CA SER A 471 37.60 -12.15 4.17
C SER A 471 38.99 -12.41 4.76
N ILE A 472 39.05 -12.85 6.02
CA ILE A 472 40.31 -13.12 6.73
C ILE A 472 40.50 -14.62 6.88
N GLU A 473 41.67 -15.11 6.45
CA GLU A 473 42.13 -16.47 6.70
C GLU A 473 43.34 -16.47 7.63
N VAL A 474 43.35 -17.42 8.55
CA VAL A 474 44.49 -17.70 9.43
C VAL A 474 44.97 -19.10 9.11
N LEU A 475 46.24 -19.23 8.75
CA LEU A 475 46.91 -20.50 8.52
C LEU A 475 47.87 -20.75 9.67
N GLN A 476 47.93 -21.99 10.15
CA GLN A 476 48.95 -22.45 11.09
C GLN A 476 49.68 -23.65 10.47
N ALA A 477 51.00 -23.58 10.36
CA ALA A 477 51.83 -24.55 9.65
C ALA A 477 51.31 -24.87 8.23
N GLY A 478 50.84 -23.83 7.51
CA GLY A 478 50.33 -23.93 6.14
C GLY A 478 48.90 -24.50 5.99
N LYS A 479 48.18 -24.77 7.09
CA LYS A 479 46.77 -25.22 7.06
C LYS A 479 45.83 -24.17 7.59
N ILE A 480 44.71 -23.93 6.91
CA ILE A 480 43.66 -23.00 7.35
C ILE A 480 43.06 -23.47 8.68
N VAL A 481 43.08 -22.60 9.68
CA VAL A 481 42.51 -22.87 11.01
C VAL A 481 41.14 -22.21 11.12
N ARG A 482 40.16 -22.99 11.59
CA ARG A 482 38.80 -22.50 11.90
C ARG A 482 38.39 -23.00 13.30
N PRO A 483 37.81 -22.16 14.17
CA PRO A 483 37.54 -20.74 13.97
C PRO A 483 38.83 -19.89 14.05
N SER A 484 38.96 -18.88 13.18
CA SER A 484 40.15 -18.03 13.10
C SER A 484 40.24 -16.98 14.22
N ARG A 485 39.11 -16.69 14.89
CA ARG A 485 38.96 -15.59 15.85
C ARG A 485 39.77 -15.74 17.16
N PRO A 486 39.93 -16.92 17.78
CA PRO A 486 40.76 -17.09 18.97
C PRO A 486 42.22 -16.73 18.74
N ILE A 487 42.80 -17.19 17.63
CA ILE A 487 44.19 -16.92 17.24
C ILE A 487 44.39 -15.42 16.96
N LEU A 488 43.44 -14.77 16.27
CA LEU A 488 43.50 -13.33 16.04
C LEU A 488 43.44 -12.51 17.34
N ARG A 489 42.74 -12.98 18.37
CA ARG A 489 42.70 -12.31 19.68
C ARG A 489 44.01 -12.45 20.43
N GLU A 490 44.64 -13.62 20.37
CA GLU A 490 45.95 -13.86 20.98
C GLU A 490 47.02 -12.97 20.32
N LEU A 491 47.08 -12.96 18.99
CA LEU A 491 47.98 -12.08 18.23
C LEU A 491 47.72 -10.59 18.51
N ALA A 492 46.46 -10.19 18.67
CA ALA A 492 46.09 -8.83 19.01
C ALA A 492 46.56 -8.45 20.43
N ALA A 493 46.40 -9.34 21.41
CA ALA A 493 46.84 -9.12 22.79
C ALA A 493 48.37 -8.97 22.90
N GLU A 494 49.12 -9.79 22.17
CA GLU A 494 50.59 -9.72 22.11
C GLU A 494 51.12 -8.39 21.55
N HIS A 495 50.33 -7.71 20.71
CA HIS A 495 50.69 -6.42 20.11
C HIS A 495 49.96 -5.23 20.76
N GLY A 496 49.28 -5.45 21.89
CA GLY A 496 48.58 -4.40 22.63
C GLY A 496 47.38 -3.78 21.88
N LEU A 497 46.80 -4.50 20.92
CA LEU A 497 45.68 -4.00 20.10
C LEU A 497 44.35 -4.12 20.84
N THR A 498 43.49 -3.11 20.68
CA THR A 498 42.12 -3.15 21.21
C THR A 498 41.26 -4.11 20.39
N THR A 499 40.57 -5.04 21.05
CA THR A 499 39.64 -5.99 20.42
C THR A 499 38.21 -5.45 20.31
N HIS A 500 37.99 -4.19 20.68
CA HIS A 500 36.68 -3.53 20.76
C HIS A 500 36.72 -2.16 20.04
N HIS A 501 35.60 -1.75 19.48
CA HIS A 501 35.38 -0.39 18.98
C HIS A 501 35.27 0.61 20.13
N SER A 502 35.42 1.91 19.82
CA SER A 502 35.17 3.02 20.76
C SER A 502 33.76 3.03 21.36
N SER A 503 32.80 2.38 20.70
CA SER A 503 31.42 2.18 21.17
C SER A 503 31.23 1.00 22.13
N GLY A 504 32.31 0.29 22.50
CA GLY A 504 32.27 -0.87 23.42
C GLY A 504 31.87 -2.21 22.79
N ARG A 505 31.60 -2.24 21.47
CA ARG A 505 31.25 -3.47 20.73
C ARG A 505 32.52 -4.18 20.24
N GLU A 506 32.58 -5.51 20.34
CA GLU A 506 33.72 -6.28 19.85
C GLU A 506 33.95 -6.15 18.34
N LEU A 507 35.22 -6.13 17.92
CA LEU A 507 35.61 -6.20 16.52
C LEU A 507 35.22 -7.55 15.90
N ASN A 508 34.63 -7.51 14.71
CA ASN A 508 34.39 -8.73 13.93
C ASN A 508 35.72 -9.29 13.37
N THR A 509 35.71 -10.53 12.88
CA THR A 509 36.91 -11.24 12.39
C THR A 509 37.64 -10.45 11.29
N ARG A 510 36.91 -9.71 10.45
CA ARG A 510 37.47 -8.87 9.38
C ARG A 510 38.26 -7.70 9.94
N HIS A 511 37.65 -6.88 10.81
CA HIS A 511 38.31 -5.72 11.39
C HIS A 511 39.48 -6.12 12.31
N LEU A 512 39.30 -7.18 13.11
CA LEU A 512 40.36 -7.70 13.97
C LEU A 512 41.54 -8.25 13.15
N GLY A 513 41.26 -8.99 12.08
CA GLY A 513 42.30 -9.54 11.19
C GLY A 513 43.13 -8.45 10.51
N VAL A 514 42.49 -7.39 10.00
CA VAL A 514 43.21 -6.26 9.39
C VAL A 514 44.12 -5.54 10.39
N ALA A 515 43.65 -5.34 11.62
CA ALA A 515 44.44 -4.71 12.67
C ALA A 515 45.68 -5.55 13.03
N VAL A 516 45.52 -6.87 13.14
CA VAL A 516 46.62 -7.82 13.38
C VAL A 516 47.62 -7.80 12.23
N ILE A 517 47.16 -7.84 10.97
CA ILE A 517 48.04 -7.80 9.79
C ILE A 517 48.90 -6.53 9.78
N ARG A 518 48.33 -5.36 10.10
CA ARG A 518 49.07 -4.09 10.15
C ARG A 518 50.12 -4.08 11.26
N ALA A 519 49.76 -4.55 12.45
CA ALA A 519 50.69 -4.64 13.58
C ALA A 519 51.86 -5.59 13.29
N LEU A 520 51.59 -6.73 12.66
CA LEU A 520 52.63 -7.69 12.25
C LEU A 520 53.58 -7.14 11.18
N LYS A 521 53.10 -6.27 10.28
CA LYS A 521 53.94 -5.57 9.28
C LYS A 521 54.74 -4.41 9.85
N GLY A 522 54.64 -4.11 11.15
CA GLY A 522 55.29 -2.95 11.77
C GLY A 522 54.71 -1.60 11.33
N VAL A 523 53.55 -1.60 10.66
CA VAL A 523 52.81 -0.38 10.32
C VAL A 523 51.92 -0.07 11.52
N THR A 524 52.47 0.65 12.49
CA THR A 524 51.67 1.22 13.57
C THR A 524 50.70 2.25 12.97
N ALA A 525 49.46 2.23 13.46
CA ALA A 525 48.36 3.06 12.96
C ALA A 525 48.61 4.56 13.14
#